data_AF-A0A3S3F1N8-F1
#
_entry.id   AF-A0A3S3F1N8-F1
#
_cell.length_a   1.000
_cell.length_b   1.000
_cell.length_c   1.000
_cell.angle_alpha   90.00
_cell.angle_beta   90.00
_cell.angle_gamma   90.00
#
_symmetry.space_group_name_H-M   'P 1'
#
loop_
_entity.id
_entity.type
_entity.pdbx_description
1 polymer ?
#
loop_
_entity_poly.entity_id
_entity_poly.type
_entity_poly.pdbx_seq_one_letter_code
_entity_poly.pdbx_strand_id
1 'polypeptide(L)' 'MSESSNPLDELLNDPMIQLVMERDRVRPAELRLLLEKARDRAADDSRFDQPVLPPAHIVARSCLKQWLYR' A
#
# COMPACT_ATOMS: atom_id res chain seq x y z
N MET A 1 12.60 24.41 14.45
CA MET A 1 11.56 23.38 14.64
C MET A 1 10.69 23.41 13.40
N SER A 2 11.09 22.69 12.35
CA SER A 2 10.23 22.51 11.18
C SER A 2 9.20 21.47 11.58
N GLU A 3 7.99 21.92 11.91
CA GLU A 3 6.80 21.08 12.00
C GLU A 3 6.63 20.43 10.63
N SER A 4 7.16 19.21 10.49
CA SER A 4 6.93 18.40 9.29
C SER A 4 5.52 17.86 9.45
N SER A 5 4.56 18.64 8.96
CA SER A 5 3.18 18.21 8.81
C SER A 5 3.17 16.87 8.09
N ASN A 6 2.46 15.91 8.67
CA ASN A 6 2.31 14.59 8.09
C ASN A 6 1.68 14.77 6.69
N PRO A 7 2.28 14.28 5.60
CA PRO A 7 1.79 14.51 4.24
C PRO A 7 0.36 13.99 4.05
N LEU A 8 -0.05 12.97 4.81
CA LEU A 8 -1.44 12.51 4.83
C LEU A 8 -2.39 13.58 5.38
N ASP A 9 -1.99 14.30 6.42
CA ASP A 9 -2.82 15.35 7.01
C ASP A 9 -2.95 16.56 6.09
N GLU A 10 -1.90 16.90 5.35
CA GLU A 10 -1.99 17.94 4.31
C GLU A 10 -2.99 17.55 3.23
N LEU A 11 -2.93 16.32 2.73
CA LEU A 11 -3.85 15.81 1.72
C LEU A 11 -5.30 15.75 2.23
N LEU A 12 -5.53 15.28 3.46
CA LEU A 12 -6.88 15.19 4.02
C LEU A 12 -7.49 16.56 4.37
N ASN A 13 -6.65 17.59 4.48
CA ASN A 13 -7.07 18.97 4.66
C ASN A 13 -7.19 19.74 3.34
N ASP A 14 -6.82 19.12 2.21
CA ASP A 14 -6.96 19.73 0.89
C ASP A 14 -8.45 19.88 0.52
N PRO A 15 -8.91 21.07 0.09
CA PRO A 15 -10.32 21.31 -0.24
C PRO A 15 -10.86 20.42 -1.36
N MET A 16 -10.06 20.09 -2.38
CA MET A 16 -10.50 19.22 -3.46
C MET A 16 -10.70 17.79 -2.97
N ILE A 17 -9.80 17.31 -2.11
CA ILE A 17 -9.92 15.98 -1.51
C ILE A 17 -11.15 15.92 -0.60
N GLN A 18 -11.40 16.94 0.23
CA GLN A 18 -12.59 16.98 1.09
C GLN A 18 -13.90 16.90 0.30
N LEU A 19 -14.01 17.62 -0.83
CA LEU A 19 -15.18 17.55 -1.70
C LEU A 19 -15.42 16.13 -2.25
N VAL A 20 -14.36 15.44 -2.66
CA VAL A 20 -14.45 14.05 -3.14
C VAL A 20 -14.86 13.11 -2.02
N MET A 21 -14.30 13.30 -0.83
CA MET A 21 -14.63 12.49 0.34
C MET A 21 -16.09 12.69 0.75
N GLU A 22 -16.60 13.92 0.78
CA GLU A 22 -18.00 14.22 1.06
C GLU A 22 -18.95 13.57 0.05
N ARG A 23 -18.63 13.68 -1.25
CA ARG A 23 -19.38 13.03 -2.34
C ARG A 23 -19.51 11.52 -2.11
N ASP A 24 -18.40 10.90 -1.70
CA ASP A 24 -18.32 9.45 -1.50
C ASP A 24 -18.67 9.03 -0.05
N ARG A 25 -19.12 9.97 0.79
CA ARG A 25 -19.47 9.78 2.21
C ARG A 25 -18.34 9.23 3.08
N VAL A 26 -17.11 9.55 2.73
CA VAL A 26 -15.90 9.17 3.46
C VAL A 26 -15.57 10.25 4.50
N ARG A 27 -15.29 9.84 5.74
CA ARG A 27 -14.84 10.75 6.79
C ARG A 27 -13.31 10.71 6.92
N PRO A 28 -12.61 11.87 6.93
CA PRO A 28 -11.15 11.91 7.06
C PRO A 28 -10.59 11.19 8.28
N ALA A 29 -11.25 11.32 9.44
CA ALA A 29 -10.84 10.64 10.67
C ALA A 29 -10.90 9.10 10.56
N GLU A 30 -11.90 8.58 9.84
CA GLU A 30 -12.06 7.14 9.64
C GLU A 30 -11.01 6.59 8.69
N LEU A 31 -10.69 7.34 7.62
CA LEU A 31 -9.63 6.99 6.69
C LEU A 31 -8.25 6.98 7.36
N ARG A 32 -7.96 7.96 8.23
CA ARG A 32 -6.73 7.96 9.06
C ARG A 32 -6.60 6.67 9.87
N LEU A 33 -7.66 6.33 10.61
CA LEU A 33 -7.67 5.13 11.46
C LEU A 33 -7.48 3.84 10.64
N LEU A 34 -8.06 3.77 9.44
CA LEU A 34 -7.89 2.60 8.56
C LEU A 34 -6.45 2.48 8.04
N LEU A 35 -5.84 3.60 7.64
CA LEU A 35 -4.45 3.60 7.17
C LEU A 35 -3.46 3.29 8.29
N GLU A 36 -3.69 3.80 9.49
CA GLU A 36 -2.89 3.48 10.67
C GLU A 36 -2.95 1.98 10.99
N LYS A 37 -4.16 1.41 11.05
CA LYS A 37 -4.35 -0.04 11.24
C LYS A 37 -3.70 -0.87 10.15
N ALA A 38 -3.76 -0.43 8.90
CA ALA A 38 -3.12 -1.12 7.78
C ALA A 38 -1.59 -1.07 7.90
N ARG A 39 -1.04 0.07 8.34
CA ARG A 39 0.39 0.23 8.61
C ARG A 39 0.85 -0.67 9.76
N ASP A 40 0.08 -0.75 10.84
CA ASP A 40 0.41 -1.60 11.98
C ASP A 40 0.42 -3.09 11.59
N ARG A 41 -0.58 -3.51 10.79
CA ARG A 41 -0.60 -4.86 10.21
C ARG A 41 0.60 -5.11 9.30
N ALA A 42 0.90 -4.17 8.40
CA ALA A 42 2.07 -4.30 7.53
C ALA A 42 3.39 -4.31 8.31
N ALA A 43 3.48 -3.60 9.44
CA ALA A 43 4.65 -3.63 10.31
C ALA A 43 4.80 -4.99 11.02
N ASP A 44 3.71 -5.58 11.49
CA ASP A 44 3.70 -6.94 12.06
C ASP A 44 4.00 -8.00 10.98
N ASP A 45 3.42 -7.87 9.79
CA ASP A 45 3.63 -8.78 8.66
C ASP A 45 5.02 -8.59 8.01
N SER A 46 5.63 -7.41 8.07
CA SER A 46 6.98 -7.15 7.52
C SER A 46 8.11 -7.90 8.23
N ARG A 47 7.84 -8.49 9.41
CA ARG A 47 8.77 -9.43 10.04
C ARG A 47 8.76 -10.80 9.33
N PHE A 48 7.73 -11.11 8.53
CA PHE A 48 7.52 -12.43 7.96
C PHE A 48 7.17 -12.46 6.46
N ASP A 49 6.81 -11.35 5.81
CA ASP A 49 6.09 -11.39 4.53
C ASP A 49 6.47 -10.27 3.55
N GLN A 50 7.77 -9.99 3.39
CA GLN A 50 8.19 -9.46 2.10
C GLN A 50 8.15 -10.64 1.12
N PRO A 51 7.24 -10.69 0.13
CA PRO A 51 7.27 -11.76 -0.85
C PRO A 51 8.62 -11.66 -1.55
N VAL A 52 9.49 -12.62 -1.26
CA VAL A 52 10.78 -12.77 -1.95
C VAL A 52 10.45 -13.27 -3.34
N LEU A 53 9.97 -12.36 -4.19
CA LEU A 53 9.79 -12.64 -5.60
C LEU A 53 11.18 -12.92 -6.15
N PRO A 54 11.40 -14.09 -6.76
CA PRO A 54 12.67 -14.34 -7.40
C PRO A 54 12.85 -13.30 -8.52
N PRO A 55 14.09 -12.86 -8.80
CA PRO A 55 14.38 -11.96 -9.91
C PRO A 55 13.68 -12.42 -11.20
N ALA A 56 13.23 -11.47 -12.02
CA ALA A 56 12.43 -11.74 -13.23
C ALA A 56 13.08 -12.70 -14.24
N HIS A 57 14.40 -12.93 -14.15
CA HIS A 57 15.13 -13.88 -14.99
C HIS A 57 15.10 -15.33 -14.47
N ILE A 58 14.60 -15.58 -13.26
CA ILE A 58 14.51 -16.91 -12.68
C ILE A 58 13.18 -17.55 -13.08
N VAL A 59 13.26 -18.54 -13.97
CA VAL A 59 12.13 -19.41 -14.29
C VAL A 59 12.18 -20.63 -13.39
N ALA A 60 11.07 -20.96 -12.71
CA ALA A 60 10.98 -22.18 -11.93
C ALA A 60 11.31 -23.40 -12.80
N ARG A 61 12.14 -24.32 -12.31
CA ARG A 61 12.56 -25.53 -13.07
C ARG A 61 11.37 -26.35 -13.58
N SER A 62 10.25 -26.33 -12.87
CA SER A 62 8.98 -26.95 -13.27
C SER A 62 8.43 -26.37 -14.58
N CYS A 63 8.60 -25.06 -14.81
CA CYS A 63 8.14 -24.38 -16.02
C CYS A 63 9.06 -24.61 -17.22
N LEU A 64 10.31 -25.06 -17.01
CA LEU A 64 11.31 -25.22 -18.08
C LEU A 64 10.89 -26.24 -19.14
N LYS A 65 10.12 -27.28 -18.76
CA LYS A 65 9.66 -28.34 -19.68
C LYS A 65 8.53 -27.89 -20.60
N GLN A 66 7.80 -26.83 -20.27
CA GLN A 66 6.65 -26.36 -21.07
C GLN A 66 7.07 -25.60 -22.32
N TRP A 67 8.30 -25.07 -22.37
CA TRP A 67 8.82 -24.28 -23.49
C TRP A 67 9.52 -25.12 -24.57
N LEU A 68 9.94 -26.35 -24.25
CA LEU A 68 10.70 -27.21 -25.16
C LEU A 68 9.84 -28.09 -26.09
N TYR A 69 8.51 -28.08 -25.91
CA TYR A 69 7.56 -28.88 -26.70
C TYR A 69 6.60 -28.01 -27.54
N ARG A 70 7.02 -26.81 -27.93
CA ARG A 70 6.27 -26.00 -28.91
C ARG A 70 6.72 -26.30 -30.33
#